data_AF-A0A2W6UY07-F1
#
_entry.id   AF-A0A2W6UY07-F1
#
_cell.length_a   1.000
_cell.length_b   1.000
_cell.length_c   1.000
_cell.angle_alpha   90.00
_cell.angle_beta   90.00
_cell.angle_gamma   90.00
#
_symmetry.space_group_name_H-M   'P 1'
#
loop_
_entity.id
_entity.type
_entity.pdbx_description
1 polymer ?
#
loop_
_entity_poly.entity_id
_entity_poly.type
_entity_poly.pdbx_seq_one_letter_code
_entity_poly.pdbx_strand_id
1 'polypeptide(L)'
;VVVAHLVLPWLVWAASVAHRSWSTAGVASILAAIVIACAPSLAPAFAIVFVVGVILTATVLRGRGLARVIWLVVPTIVVFAPLVWTRLSGGEHWALLADPGVPLADPAGTDVARRALLALGFPGAVTGDVPSADGWGAFLPGVVAAWTPLLVAPVLVLGLAGLVLGRSIPALVLAITALTGLGTAAAAIGVAVASDGPDAVTLFPGAALSLTWIAALCAAALALDAIPGAERAGARVRGTLAVITMATLALSAVPALTAPLRGAAAITEGTTSTLPAYVEAEGRGGLSTATFVMAPTADGAVVADVVWGETASLGGQTTLRTARSAPDAGDERTAALVAALVADPDGSAVADLAAHGIAFVVLGEGADSDAARAFRLVAETALDQRADLEVVGETAKGKLWRITGTVADRPDAHAGDAWRTALVQAGAVIAALLLALPTRRSLEEARRRSRVVGRSGRTRRSPRPPRHPARRVAEATTATTTDRDDAGES
;
A
#
# COMPACT_ATOMS: atom_id res chain seq x y z
N VAL A 1 -3.69 2.07 -2.58
CA VAL A 1 -3.55 0.74 -1.92
C VAL A 1 -2.91 -0.37 -2.77
N VAL A 2 -3.26 -0.60 -4.05
CA VAL A 2 -2.71 -1.73 -4.86
C VAL A 2 -1.18 -1.80 -4.85
N VAL A 3 -0.51 -0.67 -5.04
CA VAL A 3 0.96 -0.57 -4.97
C VAL A 3 1.50 -0.99 -3.61
N ALA A 4 0.81 -0.66 -2.52
CA ALA A 4 1.23 -1.04 -1.17
C ALA A 4 1.27 -2.57 -1.01
N HIS A 5 0.30 -3.31 -1.55
CA HIS A 5 0.29 -4.78 -1.50
C HIS A 5 1.53 -5.41 -2.17
N LEU A 6 1.99 -4.81 -3.27
CA LEU A 6 3.16 -5.30 -4.01
C LEU A 6 4.48 -4.95 -3.32
N VAL A 7 4.55 -3.78 -2.68
CA VAL A 7 5.77 -3.25 -2.06
C VAL A 7 5.98 -3.78 -0.63
N LEU A 8 4.90 -4.10 0.09
CA LEU A 8 4.94 -4.50 1.49
C LEU A 8 5.84 -5.74 1.77
N PRO A 9 5.83 -6.83 0.96
CA PRO A 9 6.74 -7.95 1.16
C PRO A 9 8.23 -7.53 1.09
N TRP A 10 8.55 -6.63 0.16
CA TRP A 10 9.91 -6.11 0.01
C TRP A 10 10.31 -5.23 1.18
N LEU A 11 9.38 -4.42 1.71
CA LEU A 11 9.60 -3.63 2.91
C LEU A 11 9.92 -4.54 4.10
N VAL A 12 9.10 -5.57 4.35
CA VAL A 12 9.33 -6.53 5.44
C VAL A 12 10.69 -7.21 5.30
N TRP A 13 11.02 -7.64 4.08
CA TRP A 13 12.32 -8.25 3.79
C TRP A 13 13.49 -7.29 4.08
N ALA A 14 13.48 -6.08 3.53
CA ALA A 14 14.55 -5.10 3.69
C ALA A 14 14.66 -4.60 5.14
N ALA A 15 13.53 -4.33 5.79
CA ALA A 15 13.46 -3.84 7.18
C ALA A 15 14.02 -4.87 8.17
N SER A 16 13.79 -6.17 7.95
CA SER A 16 14.31 -7.25 8.81
C SER A 16 15.83 -7.25 8.96
N VAL A 17 16.54 -6.67 7.98
CA VAL A 17 18.00 -6.57 7.92
C VAL A 17 18.51 -5.13 7.90
N ALA A 18 17.66 -4.13 8.12
CA ALA A 18 18.05 -2.71 8.12
C ALA A 18 19.13 -2.38 9.17
N HIS A 19 19.09 -3.05 10.33
CA HIS A 19 20.10 -2.89 11.38
C HIS A 19 21.51 -3.34 10.94
N ARG A 20 21.66 -4.09 9.84
CA ARG A 20 22.93 -4.71 9.42
C ARG A 20 23.78 -3.79 8.57
N SER A 21 23.23 -3.06 7.60
CA SER A 21 23.97 -2.17 6.69
C SER A 21 23.17 -0.91 6.36
N TRP A 22 23.88 0.15 5.96
CA TRP A 22 23.24 1.39 5.51
C TRP A 22 22.47 1.17 4.20
N SER A 23 22.94 0.28 3.32
CA SER A 23 22.24 -0.08 2.08
C SER A 23 20.85 -0.66 2.33
N THR A 24 20.71 -1.63 3.24
CA THR A 24 19.40 -2.22 3.54
C THR A 24 18.48 -1.24 4.26
N ALA A 25 19.03 -0.38 5.12
CA ALA A 25 18.28 0.72 5.73
C ALA A 25 17.79 1.75 4.71
N GLY A 26 18.63 2.12 3.74
CA GLY A 26 18.26 3.01 2.63
C GLY A 26 17.12 2.44 1.80
N VAL A 27 17.26 1.19 1.33
CA VAL A 27 16.19 0.48 0.60
C VAL A 27 14.91 0.42 1.43
N ALA A 28 15.00 0.01 2.69
CA ALA A 28 13.83 -0.10 3.56
C ALA A 28 13.16 1.26 3.83
N SER A 29 13.92 2.35 3.93
CA SER A 29 13.38 3.70 4.10
C SER A 29 12.60 4.22 2.87
N ILE A 30 13.07 3.90 1.65
CA ILE A 30 12.37 4.23 0.41
C ILE A 30 11.08 3.40 0.30
N LEU A 31 11.16 2.10 0.56
CA LEU A 31 10.00 1.22 0.53
C LEU A 31 8.96 1.63 1.59
N ALA A 32 9.39 2.08 2.77
CA ALA A 32 8.51 2.62 3.80
C ALA A 32 7.81 3.90 3.32
N ALA A 33 8.54 4.83 2.70
CA ALA A 33 7.96 6.04 2.12
C ALA A 33 6.91 5.70 1.04
N ILE A 34 7.20 4.74 0.15
CA ILE A 34 6.26 4.29 -0.88
C ILE A 34 5.01 3.64 -0.25
N VAL A 35 5.18 2.73 0.71
CA VAL A 35 4.04 2.06 1.38
C VAL A 35 3.14 3.07 2.06
N ILE A 36 3.71 4.02 2.83
CA ILE A 36 2.93 5.05 3.51
C ILE A 36 2.33 6.06 2.52
N ALA A 37 3.02 6.38 1.41
CA ALA A 37 2.44 7.16 0.31
C ALA A 37 1.21 6.49 -0.32
N CYS A 38 1.22 5.16 -0.44
CA CYS A 38 0.13 4.43 -1.09
C CYS A 38 -0.99 3.97 -0.14
N ALA A 39 -0.72 3.95 1.17
CA ALA A 39 -1.65 3.58 2.23
C ALA A 39 -1.28 4.26 3.58
N PRO A 40 -1.51 5.58 3.73
CA PRO A 40 -1.35 6.29 5.01
C PRO A 40 -2.08 5.64 6.19
N SER A 41 -3.17 4.92 5.95
CA SER A 41 -3.87 4.12 6.96
C SER A 41 -2.98 3.09 7.69
N LEU A 42 -1.88 2.66 7.07
CA LEU A 42 -0.88 1.77 7.68
C LEU A 42 0.09 2.47 8.64
N ALA A 43 0.17 3.80 8.64
CA ALA A 43 1.14 4.55 9.42
C ALA A 43 1.11 4.24 10.93
N PRO A 44 -0.06 4.11 11.60
CA PRO A 44 -0.11 3.72 13.02
C PRO A 44 0.50 2.34 13.28
N ALA A 45 0.21 1.35 12.43
CA ALA A 45 0.77 0.02 12.57
C ALA A 45 2.28 0.01 12.35
N PHE A 46 2.73 0.71 11.32
CA PHE A 46 4.14 0.87 11.02
C PHE A 46 4.89 1.55 12.18
N ALA A 47 4.32 2.59 12.79
CA ALA A 47 4.92 3.28 13.94
C ALA A 47 5.11 2.34 15.14
N ILE A 48 4.10 1.52 15.47
CA ILE A 48 4.20 0.54 16.56
C ILE A 48 5.31 -0.49 16.28
N VAL A 49 5.33 -1.08 15.09
CA VAL A 49 6.35 -2.06 14.70
C VAL A 49 7.75 -1.44 14.66
N PHE A 50 7.86 -0.19 14.21
CA PHE A 50 9.09 0.58 14.22
C PHE A 50 9.62 0.79 15.64
N VAL A 51 8.76 1.21 16.58
CA VAL A 51 9.13 1.41 17.99
C VAL A 51 9.63 0.09 18.60
N VAL A 52 8.95 -1.04 18.33
CA VAL A 52 9.43 -2.37 18.75
C VAL A 52 10.81 -2.67 18.16
N GLY A 53 11.04 -2.37 16.88
CA GLY A 53 12.34 -2.53 16.23
C GLY A 53 13.45 -1.67 16.85
N VAL A 54 13.14 -0.44 17.22
CA VAL A 54 14.04 0.48 17.93
C VAL A 54 14.40 -0.06 19.31
N ILE A 55 13.39 -0.45 20.10
CA ILE A 55 13.59 -1.03 21.45
C ILE A 55 14.42 -2.30 21.37
N LEU A 56 14.11 -3.21 20.44
CA LEU A 56 14.86 -4.45 20.26
C LEU A 56 16.32 -4.20 19.86
N THR A 57 16.55 -3.22 18.97
CA THR A 57 17.91 -2.85 18.55
C THR A 57 18.69 -2.20 19.69
N ALA A 58 18.04 -1.34 20.48
CA ALA A 58 18.67 -0.72 21.65
C ALA A 58 19.05 -1.77 22.71
N THR A 59 18.15 -2.70 23.03
CA THR A 59 18.31 -3.68 24.11
C THR A 59 19.11 -4.91 23.72
N VAL A 60 18.72 -5.62 22.66
CA VAL A 60 19.33 -6.91 22.26
C VAL A 60 20.62 -6.68 21.48
N LEU A 61 20.64 -5.69 20.59
CA LEU A 61 21.84 -5.36 19.81
C LEU A 61 22.74 -4.32 20.51
N ARG A 62 22.41 -3.91 21.74
CA ARG A 62 23.14 -2.89 22.52
C ARG A 62 23.35 -1.59 21.73
N GLY A 63 22.33 -1.18 20.98
CA GLY A 63 22.36 0.02 20.13
C GLY A 63 23.14 -0.12 18.82
N ARG A 64 23.75 -1.27 18.53
CA ARG A 64 24.52 -1.47 17.28
C ARG A 64 23.59 -1.45 16.08
N GLY A 65 23.64 -0.38 15.30
CA GLY A 65 22.78 -0.18 14.13
C GLY A 65 21.50 0.61 14.42
N LEU A 66 21.37 1.22 15.61
CA LEU A 66 20.22 2.03 15.99
C LEU A 66 19.98 3.19 15.00
N ALA A 67 21.03 3.93 14.63
CA ALA A 67 20.94 5.01 13.65
C ALA A 67 20.37 4.55 12.30
N ARG A 68 20.69 3.33 11.87
CA ARG A 68 20.17 2.74 10.63
C ARG A 68 18.69 2.39 10.73
N VAL A 69 18.25 1.93 11.90
CA VAL A 69 16.83 1.68 12.15
C VAL A 69 16.08 3.01 12.19
N ILE A 70 16.58 4.03 12.90
CA ILE A 70 15.97 5.36 12.95
C ILE A 70 15.84 5.98 11.54
N TRP A 71 16.84 5.78 10.67
CA TRP A 71 16.80 6.27 9.30
C TRP A 71 15.60 5.75 8.49
N LEU A 72 15.01 4.60 8.87
CA LEU A 72 13.87 4.00 8.19
C LEU A 72 12.68 4.98 8.04
N VAL A 73 12.44 5.82 9.05
CA VAL A 73 11.29 6.74 9.08
C VAL A 73 11.61 8.12 8.52
N VAL A 74 12.90 8.48 8.39
CA VAL A 74 13.32 9.85 8.08
C VAL A 74 12.78 10.34 6.73
N PRO A 75 12.95 9.61 5.61
CA PRO A 75 12.39 10.04 4.32
C PRO A 75 10.87 10.18 4.35
N THR A 76 10.17 9.24 4.99
CA THR A 76 8.71 9.29 5.14
C THR A 76 8.27 10.54 5.89
N ILE A 77 8.91 10.85 7.04
CA ILE A 77 8.59 12.04 7.83
C ILE A 77 8.81 13.31 7.01
N VAL A 78 9.93 13.43 6.30
CA VAL A 78 10.23 14.63 5.49
C VAL A 78 9.23 14.81 4.35
N VAL A 79 8.85 13.73 3.67
CA VAL A 79 7.87 13.78 2.57
C VAL A 79 6.49 14.16 3.08
N PHE A 80 6.07 13.62 4.22
CA PHE A 80 4.73 13.84 4.77
C PHE A 80 4.59 15.09 5.66
N ALA A 81 5.69 15.68 6.12
CA ALA A 81 5.66 16.83 7.04
C ALA A 81 4.77 17.99 6.56
N PRO A 82 4.78 18.42 5.28
CA PRO A 82 3.90 19.48 4.80
C PRO A 82 2.42 19.11 4.91
N LEU A 83 2.05 17.88 4.52
CA LEU A 83 0.68 17.40 4.59
C LEU A 83 0.20 17.32 6.05
N VAL A 84 1.04 16.79 6.94
CA VAL A 84 0.76 16.71 8.38
C VAL A 84 0.54 18.10 8.94
N TRP A 85 1.42 19.05 8.61
CA TRP A 85 1.28 20.44 9.06
C TRP A 85 -0.05 21.05 8.60
N THR A 86 -0.37 20.98 7.31
CA THR A 86 -1.60 21.55 6.75
C THR A 86 -2.84 20.96 7.41
N ARG A 87 -2.93 19.63 7.53
CA ARG A 87 -4.10 18.96 8.13
C ARG A 87 -4.27 19.25 9.61
N LEU A 88 -3.17 19.22 10.38
CA LEU A 88 -3.22 19.53 11.81
C LEU A 88 -3.59 21.00 12.04
N SER A 89 -3.08 21.91 11.22
CA SER A 89 -3.45 23.33 11.29
C SER A 89 -4.92 23.58 10.93
N GLY A 90 -5.51 22.75 10.08
CA GLY A 90 -6.93 22.78 9.71
C GLY A 90 -7.86 21.98 10.64
N GLY A 91 -7.34 21.30 11.67
CA GLY A 91 -8.14 20.47 12.57
C GLY A 91 -8.61 19.13 11.99
N GLU A 92 -8.17 18.77 10.78
CA GLU A 92 -8.60 17.57 10.05
C GLU A 92 -7.70 16.36 10.37
N HIS A 93 -7.64 15.97 11.64
CA HIS A 93 -6.66 14.98 12.10
C HIS A 93 -6.86 13.60 11.46
N TRP A 94 -8.11 13.17 11.29
CA TRP A 94 -8.45 11.85 10.75
C TRP A 94 -8.19 11.74 9.24
N ALA A 95 -8.22 12.87 8.51
CA ALA A 95 -7.94 12.92 7.08
C ALA A 95 -6.49 12.52 6.72
N LEU A 96 -5.58 12.48 7.71
CA LEU A 96 -4.22 11.97 7.52
C LEU A 96 -4.16 10.46 7.27
N LEU A 97 -5.20 9.72 7.67
CA LEU A 97 -5.29 8.28 7.43
C LEU A 97 -5.93 7.95 6.08
N ALA A 98 -6.42 8.95 5.35
CA ALA A 98 -7.07 8.74 4.07
C ALA A 98 -6.10 8.18 3.03
N ASP A 99 -6.46 7.04 2.46
CA ASP A 99 -5.68 6.40 1.41
C ASP A 99 -5.91 7.12 0.07
N PRO A 100 -4.85 7.45 -0.68
CA PRO A 100 -5.02 8.11 -1.96
C PRO A 100 -5.63 7.16 -2.99
N GLY A 101 -6.51 7.72 -3.82
CA GLY A 101 -7.28 7.01 -4.84
C GLY A 101 -8.74 7.43 -4.81
N VAL A 102 -9.54 6.74 -5.63
CA VAL A 102 -11.00 6.89 -5.62
C VAL A 102 -11.55 6.16 -4.39
N PRO A 103 -12.32 6.85 -3.51
CA PRO A 103 -12.97 6.21 -2.38
C PRO A 103 -14.04 5.27 -2.90
N LEU A 104 -13.98 4.00 -2.51
CA LEU A 104 -14.98 3.00 -2.87
C LEU A 104 -15.84 2.75 -1.63
N ALA A 105 -17.14 3.04 -1.75
CA ALA A 105 -18.09 2.76 -0.68
C ALA A 105 -18.07 1.25 -0.33
N ASP A 106 -18.12 0.98 0.96
CA ASP A 106 -18.19 -0.37 1.49
C ASP A 106 -19.52 -0.55 2.22
N PRO A 107 -20.49 -1.25 1.61
CA PRO A 107 -21.83 -1.40 2.18
C PRO A 107 -21.87 -2.32 3.42
N ALA A 108 -20.72 -2.90 3.79
CA ALA A 108 -20.59 -3.78 4.93
C ALA A 108 -20.74 -3.04 6.28
N GLY A 109 -21.54 -3.59 7.21
CA GLY A 109 -21.63 -3.10 8.60
C GLY A 109 -20.34 -3.30 9.42
N THR A 110 -20.32 -2.97 10.72
CA THR A 110 -19.10 -3.07 11.57
C THR A 110 -19.14 -4.18 12.63
N ASP A 111 -20.03 -5.15 12.42
CA ASP A 111 -20.45 -6.14 13.39
C ASP A 111 -19.36 -7.15 13.78
N VAL A 112 -19.58 -7.89 14.87
CA VAL A 112 -18.65 -8.92 15.37
C VAL A 112 -18.36 -9.99 14.32
N ALA A 113 -19.37 -10.39 13.54
CA ALA A 113 -19.20 -11.35 12.46
C ALA A 113 -18.20 -10.87 11.41
N ARG A 114 -18.28 -9.59 11.01
CA ARG A 114 -17.32 -8.98 10.09
C ARG A 114 -15.92 -8.93 10.67
N ARG A 115 -15.77 -8.53 11.94
CA ARG A 115 -14.46 -8.49 12.60
C ARG A 115 -13.82 -9.88 12.70
N ALA A 116 -14.62 -10.93 12.91
CA ALA A 116 -14.16 -12.31 12.90
C ALA A 116 -13.69 -12.74 11.50
N LEU A 117 -14.44 -12.38 10.44
CA LEU A 117 -14.05 -12.65 9.06
C LEU A 117 -12.76 -11.91 8.67
N LEU A 118 -12.60 -10.65 9.09
CA LEU A 118 -11.36 -9.89 8.92
C LEU A 118 -10.17 -10.58 9.59
N ALA A 119 -10.35 -11.11 10.81
CA ALA A 119 -9.31 -11.87 11.51
C ALA A 119 -8.90 -13.15 10.76
N LEU A 120 -9.82 -13.71 9.97
CA LEU A 120 -9.61 -14.86 9.11
C LEU A 120 -9.15 -14.47 7.69
N GLY A 121 -9.01 -13.18 7.41
CA GLY A 121 -8.48 -12.65 6.15
C GLY A 121 -9.53 -12.36 5.07
N PHE A 122 -10.81 -12.44 5.41
CA PHE A 122 -11.92 -12.21 4.49
C PHE A 122 -12.50 -10.81 4.72
N PRO A 123 -12.36 -9.87 3.75
CA PRO A 123 -12.74 -8.47 3.92
C PRO A 123 -14.25 -8.18 3.77
N GLY A 124 -15.03 -9.09 3.17
CA GLY A 124 -16.44 -8.86 2.87
C GLY A 124 -17.36 -8.90 4.11
N ALA A 125 -18.57 -8.36 3.96
CA ALA A 125 -19.65 -8.54 4.92
C ALA A 125 -20.51 -9.76 4.62
N VAL A 126 -21.17 -10.26 5.67
CA VAL A 126 -22.34 -11.13 5.55
C VAL A 126 -23.54 -10.23 5.23
N THR A 127 -24.01 -10.23 3.99
CA THR A 127 -25.24 -9.54 3.60
C THR A 127 -26.39 -10.56 3.53
N GLY A 128 -27.33 -10.50 4.46
CA GLY A 128 -28.52 -11.36 4.50
C GLY A 128 -28.30 -12.76 5.12
N ASP A 129 -29.25 -13.68 4.87
CA ASP A 129 -29.25 -15.06 5.42
C ASP A 129 -28.21 -16.01 4.78
N VAL A 130 -27.53 -15.56 3.71
CA VAL A 130 -26.50 -16.34 3.03
C VAL A 130 -25.14 -15.70 3.30
N PRO A 131 -24.29 -16.31 4.15
CA PRO A 131 -22.93 -15.82 4.35
C PRO A 131 -22.12 -16.12 3.08
N SER A 132 -21.90 -15.11 2.23
CA SER A 132 -20.91 -15.20 1.15
C SER A 132 -19.94 -14.02 1.20
N ALA A 133 -19.39 -13.78 2.39
CA ALA A 133 -18.41 -12.73 2.68
C ALA A 133 -17.01 -12.99 2.09
N ASP A 134 -16.79 -14.17 1.53
CA ASP A 134 -15.51 -14.72 1.06
C ASP A 134 -15.46 -14.97 -0.46
N GLY A 135 -16.56 -14.66 -1.18
CA GLY A 135 -16.70 -14.84 -2.62
C GLY A 135 -16.97 -16.26 -3.09
N TRP A 136 -17.04 -17.26 -2.19
CA TRP A 136 -17.28 -18.66 -2.54
C TRP A 136 -18.74 -18.98 -2.86
N GLY A 137 -19.69 -18.20 -2.35
CA GLY A 137 -21.12 -18.36 -2.66
C GLY A 137 -21.44 -18.27 -4.15
N ALA A 138 -20.62 -17.56 -4.92
CA ALA A 138 -20.75 -17.47 -6.38
C ALA A 138 -20.30 -18.74 -7.13
N PHE A 139 -19.57 -19.65 -6.49
CA PHE A 139 -19.16 -20.95 -7.07
C PHE A 139 -20.00 -22.11 -6.53
N LEU A 140 -20.37 -22.03 -5.26
CA LEU A 140 -21.08 -23.08 -4.53
C LEU A 140 -22.36 -22.51 -3.92
N PRO A 141 -23.35 -22.13 -4.74
CA PRO A 141 -24.61 -21.59 -4.25
C PRO A 141 -25.29 -22.61 -3.34
N GLY A 142 -25.74 -22.17 -2.16
CA GLY A 142 -26.41 -23.02 -1.16
C GLY A 142 -25.49 -23.78 -0.19
N VAL A 143 -24.17 -23.71 -0.37
CA VAL A 143 -23.21 -24.19 0.64
C VAL A 143 -22.90 -23.06 1.61
N VAL A 144 -23.16 -23.27 2.90
CA VAL A 144 -22.82 -22.31 3.96
C VAL A 144 -21.31 -22.10 3.99
N ALA A 145 -20.83 -20.86 3.84
CA ALA A 145 -19.41 -20.47 3.84
C ALA A 145 -18.65 -20.72 5.15
N ALA A 146 -19.20 -21.52 6.07
CA ALA A 146 -18.59 -21.84 7.36
C ALA A 146 -17.27 -22.64 7.23
N TRP A 147 -17.04 -23.28 6.09
CA TRP A 147 -15.82 -24.09 5.85
C TRP A 147 -14.63 -23.26 5.38
N THR A 148 -14.83 -22.10 4.76
CA THR A 148 -13.75 -21.29 4.16
C THR A 148 -12.67 -20.84 5.16
N PRO A 149 -13.00 -20.48 6.42
CA PRO A 149 -11.99 -20.26 7.46
C PRO A 149 -11.00 -21.41 7.64
N LEU A 150 -11.40 -22.65 7.35
CA LEU A 150 -10.54 -23.83 7.45
C LEU A 150 -9.39 -23.80 6.44
N LEU A 151 -9.55 -23.13 5.29
CA LEU A 151 -8.50 -22.99 4.29
C LEU A 151 -7.28 -22.22 4.82
N VAL A 152 -7.54 -21.31 5.76
CA VAL A 152 -6.53 -20.41 6.30
C VAL A 152 -5.93 -20.97 7.61
N ALA A 153 -6.62 -21.92 8.24
CA ALA A 153 -6.20 -22.57 9.48
C ALA A 153 -4.75 -23.12 9.46
N PRO A 154 -4.24 -23.77 8.40
CA PRO A 154 -2.85 -24.26 8.38
C PRO A 154 -1.81 -23.15 8.56
N VAL A 155 -2.01 -21.99 7.92
CA VAL A 155 -1.11 -20.83 8.06
C VAL A 155 -1.15 -20.30 9.49
N LEU A 156 -2.35 -20.16 10.07
CA LEU A 156 -2.52 -19.63 11.42
C LEU A 156 -1.95 -20.58 12.47
N VAL A 157 -2.20 -21.87 12.36
CA VAL A 157 -1.66 -22.90 13.24
C VAL A 157 -0.13 -22.92 13.17
N LEU A 158 0.45 -22.88 11.97
CA LEU A 158 1.91 -22.79 11.81
C LEU A 158 2.45 -21.46 12.33
N GLY A 159 1.75 -20.35 12.13
CA GLY A 159 2.13 -19.04 12.64
C GLY A 159 2.22 -19.03 14.17
N LEU A 160 1.21 -19.56 14.85
CA LEU A 160 1.20 -19.75 16.30
C LEU A 160 2.26 -20.75 16.77
N ALA A 161 2.41 -21.86 16.06
CA ALA A 161 3.46 -22.84 16.31
C ALA A 161 4.86 -22.20 16.20
N GLY A 162 5.03 -21.19 15.35
CA GLY A 162 6.27 -20.42 15.21
C GLY A 162 6.72 -19.72 16.49
N LEU A 163 5.79 -19.34 17.39
CA LEU A 163 6.12 -18.77 18.70
C LEU A 163 6.73 -19.80 19.66
N VAL A 164 6.32 -21.07 19.54
CA VAL A 164 6.72 -22.15 20.44
C VAL A 164 7.92 -22.92 19.90
N LEU A 165 7.85 -23.33 18.63
CA LEU A 165 8.88 -24.14 17.97
C LEU A 165 10.01 -23.27 17.40
N GLY A 166 9.68 -22.06 16.96
CA GLY A 166 10.59 -21.19 16.25
C GLY A 166 11.55 -20.41 17.15
N ARG A 167 12.22 -19.45 16.52
CA ARG A 167 13.07 -18.48 17.20
C ARG A 167 12.18 -17.46 17.94
N SER A 168 12.20 -17.48 19.26
CA SER A 168 11.26 -16.72 20.11
C SER A 168 11.22 -15.23 19.80
N ILE A 169 12.37 -14.56 19.64
CA ILE A 169 12.40 -13.11 19.37
C ILE A 169 11.80 -12.76 17.98
N PRO A 170 12.28 -13.30 16.84
CA PRO A 170 11.68 -12.97 15.55
C PRO A 170 10.23 -13.43 15.42
N ALA A 171 9.86 -14.56 16.01
CA ALA A 171 8.47 -15.01 16.04
C ALA A 171 7.58 -14.04 16.83
N LEU A 172 8.05 -13.54 17.98
CA LEU A 172 7.34 -12.52 18.76
C LEU A 172 7.16 -11.22 17.98
N VAL A 173 8.21 -10.74 17.30
CA VAL A 173 8.11 -9.53 16.45
C VAL A 173 7.06 -9.73 15.35
N LEU A 174 7.05 -10.89 14.69
CA LEU A 174 6.05 -11.19 13.66
C LEU A 174 4.63 -11.31 14.24
N ALA A 175 4.46 -11.88 15.43
CA ALA A 175 3.16 -11.91 16.11
C ALA A 175 2.68 -10.50 16.46
N ILE A 176 3.55 -9.62 16.97
CA ILE A 176 3.21 -8.21 17.22
C ILE A 176 2.83 -7.50 15.92
N THR A 177 3.60 -7.69 14.84
CA THR A 177 3.28 -7.13 13.52
C THR A 177 1.93 -7.62 13.02
N ALA A 178 1.62 -8.92 13.19
CA ALA A 178 0.35 -9.49 12.78
C ALA A 178 -0.83 -8.92 13.58
N LEU A 179 -0.71 -8.86 14.91
CA LEU A 179 -1.74 -8.29 15.79
C LEU A 179 -1.95 -6.80 15.53
N THR A 180 -0.88 -6.06 15.25
CA THR A 180 -0.96 -4.64 14.94
C THR A 180 -1.66 -4.42 13.59
N GLY A 181 -1.31 -5.19 12.55
CA GLY A 181 -2.02 -5.16 11.26
C GLY A 181 -3.50 -5.50 11.41
N LEU A 182 -3.82 -6.52 12.20
CA LEU A 182 -5.21 -6.93 12.43
C LEU A 182 -6.00 -5.87 13.21
N GLY A 183 -5.39 -5.29 14.24
CA GLY A 183 -5.98 -4.18 14.99
C GLY A 183 -6.26 -2.97 14.11
N THR A 184 -5.33 -2.61 13.22
CA THR A 184 -5.54 -1.53 12.24
C THR A 184 -6.64 -1.87 11.24
N ALA A 185 -6.73 -3.11 10.74
CA ALA A 185 -7.81 -3.52 9.85
C ALA A 185 -9.19 -3.44 10.53
N ALA A 186 -9.28 -3.86 11.80
CA ALA A 186 -10.51 -3.79 12.58
C ALA A 186 -10.91 -2.34 12.92
N ALA A 187 -9.94 -1.44 13.08
CA ALA A 187 -10.19 -0.01 13.29
C ALA A 187 -10.63 0.68 11.99
N ALA A 188 -10.00 0.35 10.85
CA ALA A 188 -10.25 0.97 9.55
C ALA A 188 -11.73 0.95 9.15
N ILE A 189 -12.41 -0.18 9.34
CA ILE A 189 -13.84 -0.33 9.00
C ILE A 189 -14.79 0.56 9.82
N GLY A 190 -14.31 1.13 10.94
CA GLY A 190 -15.09 2.03 11.79
C GLY A 190 -14.75 3.51 11.59
N VAL A 191 -13.78 3.83 10.73
CA VAL A 191 -13.31 5.20 10.50
C VAL A 191 -13.66 5.61 9.08
N ALA A 192 -14.58 6.57 8.97
CA ALA A 192 -14.90 7.23 7.71
C ALA A 192 -14.10 8.52 7.56
N VAL A 193 -13.46 8.70 6.41
CA VAL A 193 -12.59 9.86 6.11
C VAL A 193 -12.93 10.54 4.79
N ALA A 194 -13.85 9.97 4.03
CA ALA A 194 -14.32 10.49 2.76
C ALA A 194 -15.83 10.22 2.65
N SER A 195 -16.48 10.88 1.71
CA SER A 195 -17.88 10.67 1.37
C SER A 195 -18.05 10.59 -0.14
N ASP A 196 -19.04 9.81 -0.57
CA ASP A 196 -19.54 9.80 -1.94
C ASP A 196 -21.01 10.24 -1.90
N GLY A 197 -21.26 11.50 -2.27
CA GLY A 197 -22.56 12.13 -2.06
C GLY A 197 -23.00 12.07 -0.58
N PRO A 198 -24.16 11.47 -0.27
CA PRO A 198 -24.65 11.32 1.11
C PRO A 198 -23.95 10.20 1.89
N ASP A 199 -23.23 9.29 1.22
CA ASP A 199 -22.72 8.07 1.84
C ASP A 199 -21.31 8.27 2.37
N ALA A 200 -21.10 7.90 3.64
CA ALA A 200 -19.78 7.92 4.26
C ALA A 200 -18.95 6.71 3.80
N VAL A 201 -17.71 6.97 3.36
CA VAL A 201 -16.76 5.93 2.91
C VAL A 201 -15.73 5.65 4.00
N THR A 202 -15.69 4.38 4.43
CA THR A 202 -14.74 3.89 5.44
C THR A 202 -13.37 3.60 4.85
N LEU A 203 -12.35 3.55 5.72
CA LEU A 203 -11.00 3.16 5.31
C LEU A 203 -10.96 1.69 4.86
N PHE A 204 -10.27 1.44 3.75
CA PHE A 204 -10.13 0.10 3.22
C PHE A 204 -9.23 -0.78 4.12
N PRO A 205 -9.74 -1.91 4.69
CA PRO A 205 -8.97 -2.71 5.65
C PRO A 205 -7.87 -3.56 4.99
N GLY A 206 -7.89 -3.74 3.67
CA GLY A 206 -7.04 -4.73 3.00
C GLY A 206 -5.53 -4.47 3.11
N ALA A 207 -5.10 -3.20 3.15
CA ALA A 207 -3.69 -2.85 3.34
C ALA A 207 -3.17 -3.39 4.68
N ALA A 208 -3.94 -3.19 5.74
CA ALA A 208 -3.64 -3.67 7.09
C ALA A 208 -3.74 -5.20 7.20
N LEU A 209 -4.72 -5.83 6.54
CA LEU A 209 -4.78 -7.29 6.43
C LEU A 209 -3.55 -7.88 5.74
N SER A 210 -2.99 -7.21 4.74
CA SER A 210 -1.78 -7.69 4.05
C SER A 210 -0.57 -7.70 4.97
N LEU A 211 -0.47 -6.73 5.87
CA LEU A 211 0.57 -6.72 6.91
C LEU A 211 0.39 -7.92 7.85
N THR A 212 -0.85 -8.20 8.26
CA THR A 212 -1.19 -9.39 9.07
C THR A 212 -0.77 -10.68 8.39
N TRP A 213 -1.14 -10.85 7.12
CA TRP A 213 -0.87 -12.07 6.36
C TRP A 213 0.62 -12.29 6.08
N ILE A 214 1.35 -11.24 5.70
CA ILE A 214 2.80 -11.36 5.49
C ILE A 214 3.49 -11.76 6.80
N ALA A 215 3.08 -11.19 7.93
CA ALA A 215 3.63 -11.53 9.23
C ALA A 215 3.30 -12.97 9.64
N ALA A 216 2.06 -13.42 9.44
CA ALA A 216 1.63 -14.80 9.67
C ALA A 216 2.38 -15.81 8.79
N LEU A 217 2.56 -15.51 7.50
CA LEU A 217 3.32 -16.33 6.56
C LEU A 217 4.80 -16.44 6.96
N CYS A 218 5.41 -15.33 7.37
CA CYS A 218 6.78 -15.35 7.88
C CYS A 218 6.87 -16.20 9.17
N ALA A 219 5.90 -16.09 10.08
CA ALA A 219 5.88 -16.88 11.32
C ALA A 219 5.70 -18.37 11.04
N ALA A 220 4.82 -18.73 10.10
CA ALA A 220 4.66 -20.10 9.62
C ALA A 220 5.94 -20.64 8.99
N ALA A 221 6.65 -19.83 8.20
CA ALA A 221 7.96 -20.21 7.66
C ALA A 221 9.01 -20.45 8.76
N LEU A 222 8.98 -19.67 9.85
CA LEU A 222 9.85 -19.92 11.02
C LEU A 222 9.51 -21.23 11.74
N ALA A 223 8.23 -21.58 11.84
CA ALA A 223 7.82 -22.86 12.42
C ALA A 223 8.32 -24.04 11.58
N LEU A 224 8.19 -23.95 10.25
CA LEU A 224 8.69 -24.97 9.31
C LEU A 224 10.22 -25.09 9.34
N ASP A 225 10.94 -23.97 9.47
CA ASP A 225 12.41 -23.94 9.58
C ASP A 225 12.90 -24.56 10.90
N ALA A 226 12.08 -24.55 11.94
CA ALA A 226 12.40 -25.17 13.23
C ALA A 226 12.32 -26.70 13.23
N ILE A 227 11.59 -27.30 12.27
CA ILE A 227 11.47 -28.75 12.15
C ILE A 227 12.83 -29.34 11.72
N PRO A 228 13.43 -30.27 12.49
CA PRO A 228 14.73 -30.85 12.17
C PRO A 228 14.75 -31.52 10.79
N GLY A 229 15.50 -30.95 9.84
CA GLY A 229 15.58 -31.45 8.47
C GLY A 229 16.67 -32.51 8.21
N ALA A 230 17.45 -32.88 9.22
CA ALA A 230 18.57 -33.84 9.07
C ALA A 230 18.07 -35.26 8.80
N GLU A 231 16.86 -35.58 9.25
CA GLU A 231 16.22 -36.88 9.03
C GLU A 231 15.25 -36.81 7.85
N ARG A 232 15.22 -37.86 7.02
CA ARG A 232 14.29 -37.97 5.88
C ARG A 232 12.83 -37.79 6.31
N ALA A 233 12.47 -38.25 7.51
CA ALA A 233 11.13 -38.08 8.08
C ALA A 233 10.81 -36.60 8.33
N GLY A 234 11.69 -35.86 9.01
CA GLY A 234 11.50 -34.43 9.27
C GLY A 234 11.46 -33.59 8.00
N ALA A 235 12.29 -33.90 7.00
CA ALA A 235 12.25 -33.26 5.69
C ALA A 235 10.92 -33.48 4.96
N ARG A 236 10.36 -34.71 5.01
CA ARG A 236 9.05 -35.03 4.44
C ARG A 236 7.93 -34.28 5.15
N VAL A 237 7.87 -34.31 6.49
CA VAL A 237 6.85 -33.59 7.28
C VAL A 237 6.84 -32.11 6.95
N ARG A 238 8.03 -31.47 6.95
CA ARG A 238 8.17 -30.06 6.58
C ARG A 238 7.66 -29.77 5.16
N GLY A 239 8.04 -30.62 4.19
CA GLY A 239 7.59 -30.49 2.80
C GLY A 239 6.08 -30.63 2.67
N THR A 240 5.49 -31.66 3.29
CA THR A 240 4.04 -31.91 3.27
C THR A 240 3.26 -30.76 3.90
N LEU A 241 3.68 -30.27 5.08
CA LEU A 241 3.02 -29.13 5.72
C LEU A 241 3.10 -27.87 4.87
N ALA A 242 4.25 -27.59 4.25
CA ALA A 242 4.41 -26.46 3.35
C ALA A 242 3.48 -26.57 2.14
N VAL A 243 3.42 -27.75 1.50
CA VAL A 243 2.55 -27.99 0.34
C VAL A 243 1.08 -27.82 0.71
N ILE A 244 0.63 -28.42 1.82
CA ILE A 244 -0.76 -28.29 2.29
C ILE A 244 -1.09 -26.82 2.53
N THR A 245 -0.22 -26.10 3.26
CA THR A 245 -0.43 -24.69 3.60
C THR A 245 -0.51 -23.80 2.35
N MET A 246 0.38 -24.02 1.38
CA MET A 246 0.37 -23.28 0.12
C MET A 246 -0.85 -23.63 -0.75
N ALA A 247 -1.25 -24.91 -0.78
CA ALA A 247 -2.41 -25.36 -1.53
C ALA A 247 -3.72 -24.78 -0.95
N THR A 248 -3.89 -24.78 0.38
CA THR A 248 -5.09 -24.21 1.00
C THR A 248 -5.13 -22.69 0.87
N LEU A 249 -3.98 -22.01 0.94
CA LEU A 249 -3.89 -20.57 0.68
C LEU A 249 -4.22 -20.24 -0.78
N ALA A 250 -3.68 -21.00 -1.75
CA ALA A 250 -4.00 -20.84 -3.16
C ALA A 250 -5.50 -21.05 -3.41
N LEU A 251 -6.09 -22.07 -2.78
CA LEU A 251 -7.52 -22.32 -2.85
C LEU A 251 -8.30 -21.13 -2.28
N SER A 252 -7.93 -20.61 -1.10
CA SER A 252 -8.61 -19.46 -0.49
C SER A 252 -8.62 -18.20 -1.36
N ALA A 253 -7.60 -18.02 -2.20
CA ALA A 253 -7.48 -16.87 -3.09
C ALA A 253 -8.30 -16.99 -4.38
N VAL A 254 -8.87 -18.16 -4.70
CA VAL A 254 -9.56 -18.41 -5.98
C VAL A 254 -10.66 -17.38 -6.27
N PRO A 255 -11.61 -17.06 -5.36
CA PRO A 255 -12.66 -16.10 -5.67
C PRO A 255 -12.14 -14.70 -6.01
N ALA A 256 -11.09 -14.25 -5.32
CA ALA A 256 -10.47 -12.96 -5.57
C ALA A 256 -9.70 -12.94 -6.89
N LEU A 257 -8.93 -14.00 -7.17
CA LEU A 257 -8.12 -14.10 -8.39
C LEU A 257 -8.97 -14.21 -9.67
N THR A 258 -10.18 -14.78 -9.58
CA THR A 258 -11.10 -14.90 -10.72
C THR A 258 -12.15 -13.79 -10.78
N ALA A 259 -12.21 -12.89 -9.79
CA ALA A 259 -13.20 -11.80 -9.76
C ALA A 259 -13.21 -10.95 -11.05
N PRO A 260 -12.06 -10.57 -11.65
CA PRO A 260 -12.05 -9.81 -12.91
C PRO A 260 -12.67 -10.59 -14.06
N LEU A 261 -12.36 -11.88 -14.17
CA LEU A 261 -12.89 -12.77 -15.23
C LEU A 261 -14.40 -13.00 -15.12
N ARG A 262 -14.96 -12.82 -13.92
CA ARG A 262 -16.39 -12.95 -13.63
C ARG A 262 -17.15 -11.63 -13.70
N GLY A 263 -16.47 -10.51 -14.00
CA GLY A 263 -17.08 -9.17 -13.92
C GLY A 263 -17.48 -8.77 -12.50
N ALA A 264 -16.92 -9.42 -11.48
CA ALA A 264 -17.23 -9.19 -10.06
C ALA A 264 -16.15 -8.34 -9.35
N ALA A 265 -15.11 -7.91 -10.06
CA ALA A 265 -14.10 -7.02 -9.50
C ALA A 265 -14.63 -5.59 -9.48
N ALA A 266 -14.54 -4.93 -8.31
CA ALA A 266 -14.85 -3.51 -8.17
C ALA A 266 -13.89 -2.61 -8.97
N ILE A 267 -12.66 -3.10 -9.20
CA ILE A 267 -11.67 -2.44 -10.06
C ILE A 267 -11.68 -3.17 -11.40
N THR A 268 -12.07 -2.44 -12.43
CA THR A 268 -12.11 -2.91 -13.82
C THR A 268 -11.04 -2.22 -14.66
N GLU A 269 -10.81 -2.72 -15.87
CA GLU A 269 -9.98 -2.03 -16.84
C GLU A 269 -10.64 -0.68 -17.19
N GLY A 270 -9.93 0.42 -16.96
CA GLY A 270 -10.42 1.76 -17.23
C GLY A 270 -10.40 2.09 -18.72
N THR A 271 -11.33 2.94 -19.16
CA THR A 271 -11.24 3.59 -20.47
C THR A 271 -10.04 4.54 -20.52
N THR A 272 -9.51 4.82 -21.72
CA THR A 272 -8.34 5.71 -21.89
C THR A 272 -8.56 7.10 -21.30
N SER A 273 -9.81 7.57 -21.30
CA SER A 273 -10.23 8.80 -20.61
C SER A 273 -11.49 8.60 -19.76
N THR A 274 -11.58 9.37 -18.68
CA THR A 274 -12.82 9.54 -17.89
C THR A 274 -13.77 10.56 -18.51
N LEU A 275 -13.32 11.33 -19.51
CA LEU A 275 -14.08 12.35 -20.21
C LEU A 275 -14.49 11.88 -21.62
N PRO A 276 -15.45 12.57 -22.28
CA PRO A 276 -15.78 12.29 -23.67
C PRO A 276 -14.56 12.41 -24.59
N ALA A 277 -14.51 11.58 -25.65
CA ALA A 277 -13.38 11.51 -26.58
C ALA A 277 -13.04 12.84 -27.27
N TYR A 278 -14.04 13.71 -27.48
CA TYR A 278 -13.82 15.06 -28.02
C TYR A 278 -12.99 15.92 -27.05
N VAL A 279 -13.33 15.89 -25.77
CA VAL A 279 -12.62 16.61 -24.71
C VAL A 279 -11.23 16.03 -24.48
N GLU A 280 -11.10 14.70 -24.49
CA GLU A 280 -9.79 14.03 -24.46
C GLU A 280 -8.91 14.53 -25.62
N ALA A 281 -9.47 14.64 -26.82
CA ALA A 281 -8.71 15.07 -27.99
C ALA A 281 -8.22 16.51 -27.91
N GLU A 282 -9.07 17.42 -27.42
CA GLU A 282 -8.73 18.83 -27.23
C GLU A 282 -7.76 19.02 -26.04
N GLY A 283 -7.90 18.19 -25.00
CA GLY A 283 -7.10 18.24 -23.78
C GLY A 283 -5.67 17.75 -23.90
N ARG A 284 -5.27 17.08 -25.00
CA ARG A 284 -3.89 16.58 -25.20
C ARG A 284 -2.83 17.69 -25.19
N GLY A 285 -3.24 18.93 -25.44
CA GLY A 285 -2.36 20.11 -25.43
C GLY A 285 -1.89 20.53 -24.03
N GLY A 286 -2.50 20.02 -22.94
CA GLY A 286 -2.08 20.30 -21.57
C GLY A 286 -3.23 20.51 -20.57
N LEU A 287 -2.91 21.06 -19.40
CA LEU A 287 -3.85 21.31 -18.29
C LEU A 287 -4.47 22.73 -18.30
N SER A 288 -4.45 23.40 -19.45
CA SER A 288 -4.92 24.80 -19.59
C SER A 288 -6.42 24.94 -19.39
N THR A 289 -7.17 23.87 -19.66
CA THR A 289 -8.62 23.89 -19.75
C THR A 289 -9.24 22.79 -18.87
N ALA A 290 -10.42 23.06 -18.33
CA ALA A 290 -11.20 22.14 -17.52
C ALA A 290 -12.55 21.80 -18.14
N THR A 291 -13.10 20.68 -17.67
CA THR A 291 -14.45 20.19 -17.97
C THR A 291 -15.26 20.13 -16.69
N PHE A 292 -16.43 20.75 -16.71
CA PHE A 292 -17.40 20.71 -15.63
C PHE A 292 -18.32 19.51 -15.81
N VAL A 293 -18.21 18.52 -14.94
CA VAL A 293 -18.97 17.28 -15.00
C VAL A 293 -20.07 17.32 -13.96
N MET A 294 -21.32 17.12 -14.39
CA MET A 294 -22.48 17.01 -13.52
C MET A 294 -23.09 15.61 -13.65
N ALA A 295 -23.36 14.96 -12.53
CA ALA A 295 -24.02 13.66 -12.49
C ALA A 295 -25.16 13.68 -11.47
N PRO A 296 -26.42 13.42 -11.89
CA PRO A 296 -27.53 13.34 -10.95
C PRO A 296 -27.44 12.07 -10.08
N THR A 297 -27.81 12.21 -8.81
CA THR A 297 -27.86 11.14 -7.81
C THR A 297 -29.25 10.53 -7.74
N ALA A 298 -29.38 9.37 -7.08
CA ALA A 298 -30.64 8.64 -6.97
C ALA A 298 -31.78 9.45 -6.31
N ASP A 299 -31.42 10.37 -5.42
CA ASP A 299 -32.38 11.22 -4.69
C ASP A 299 -32.71 12.53 -5.43
N GLY A 300 -32.20 12.71 -6.66
CA GLY A 300 -32.40 13.92 -7.46
C GLY A 300 -31.45 15.07 -7.14
N ALA A 301 -30.53 14.91 -6.19
CA ALA A 301 -29.40 15.84 -6.00
C ALA A 301 -28.36 15.67 -7.12
N VAL A 302 -27.34 16.53 -7.17
CA VAL A 302 -26.31 16.53 -8.22
C VAL A 302 -24.93 16.50 -7.60
N VAL A 303 -24.08 15.61 -8.09
CA VAL A 303 -22.63 15.67 -7.86
C VAL A 303 -22.00 16.43 -9.01
N ALA A 304 -21.20 17.44 -8.70
CA ALA A 304 -20.44 18.19 -9.68
C ALA A 304 -18.94 18.11 -9.41
N ASP A 305 -18.16 17.94 -10.47
CA ASP A 305 -16.71 17.90 -10.41
C ASP A 305 -16.08 18.71 -11.56
N VAL A 306 -14.84 19.15 -11.34
CA VAL A 306 -14.04 19.89 -12.33
C VAL A 306 -12.83 19.05 -12.67
N VAL A 307 -12.80 18.53 -13.90
CA VAL A 307 -11.71 17.69 -14.40
C VAL A 307 -10.81 18.52 -15.31
N TRP A 308 -9.53 18.62 -14.96
CA TRP A 308 -8.54 19.38 -15.72
C TRP A 308 -7.82 18.53 -16.76
N GLY A 309 -7.65 19.07 -17.97
CA GLY A 309 -6.96 18.40 -19.08
C GLY A 309 -7.79 17.32 -19.76
N GLU A 310 -7.12 16.29 -20.26
CA GLU A 310 -7.74 15.23 -21.09
C GLU A 310 -8.52 14.17 -20.30
N THR A 311 -8.23 13.99 -19.00
CA THR A 311 -8.79 12.93 -18.15
C THR A 311 -8.57 13.23 -16.66
N ALA A 312 -9.30 12.54 -15.78
CA ALA A 312 -9.04 12.55 -14.33
C ALA A 312 -7.73 11.81 -14.01
N SER A 313 -6.61 12.52 -14.17
CA SER A 313 -5.27 11.98 -13.98
C SER A 313 -4.92 11.76 -12.51
N LEU A 314 -3.96 10.87 -12.25
CA LEU A 314 -3.43 10.63 -10.90
C LEU A 314 -2.83 11.90 -10.28
N GLY A 315 -2.25 12.79 -11.10
CA GLY A 315 -1.71 14.07 -10.63
C GLY A 315 -2.77 15.08 -10.21
N GLY A 316 -4.02 14.90 -10.65
CA GLY A 316 -5.17 15.70 -10.20
C GLY A 316 -5.83 15.17 -8.93
N GLN A 317 -5.50 13.95 -8.51
CA GLN A 317 -6.04 13.38 -7.27
C GLN A 317 -5.26 13.87 -6.06
N THR A 318 -5.99 14.30 -5.03
CA THR A 318 -5.38 14.72 -3.78
C THR A 318 -6.31 14.41 -2.62
N THR A 319 -5.75 13.81 -1.57
CA THR A 319 -6.51 13.60 -0.34
C THR A 319 -6.92 14.94 0.27
N LEU A 320 -6.16 16.03 0.05
CA LEU A 320 -6.52 17.39 0.49
C LEU A 320 -7.92 17.81 0.04
N ARG A 321 -8.39 17.29 -1.10
CA ARG A 321 -9.74 17.51 -1.59
C ARG A 321 -10.69 16.40 -1.15
N THR A 322 -10.33 15.14 -1.43
CA THR A 322 -11.23 13.98 -1.28
C THR A 322 -11.53 13.57 0.16
N ALA A 323 -10.65 13.91 1.11
CA ALA A 323 -10.78 13.51 2.52
C ALA A 323 -11.14 14.67 3.46
N ARG A 324 -11.75 15.73 2.94
CA ARG A 324 -12.24 16.85 3.77
C ARG A 324 -13.57 16.47 4.43
N SER A 325 -13.77 16.97 5.63
CA SER A 325 -15.02 16.75 6.39
C SER A 325 -16.06 17.86 6.18
N ALA A 326 -15.69 18.95 5.51
CA ALA A 326 -16.56 20.09 5.23
C ALA A 326 -16.27 20.67 3.85
N PRO A 327 -17.29 21.25 3.18
CA PRO A 327 -17.09 21.97 1.94
C PRO A 327 -16.20 23.21 2.14
N ASP A 328 -15.47 23.60 1.11
CA ASP A 328 -14.79 24.91 1.04
C ASP A 328 -15.56 25.88 0.13
N ALA A 329 -15.03 27.10 0.01
CA ALA A 329 -15.58 28.12 -0.87
C ALA A 329 -15.59 27.71 -2.35
N GLY A 330 -14.73 26.77 -2.76
CA GLY A 330 -14.72 26.20 -4.10
C GLY A 330 -15.92 25.29 -4.30
N ASP A 331 -16.18 24.37 -3.36
CA ASP A 331 -17.34 23.47 -3.40
C ASP A 331 -18.66 24.25 -3.35
N GLU A 332 -18.76 25.27 -2.49
CA GLU A 332 -19.94 26.15 -2.41
C GLU A 332 -20.17 26.89 -3.73
N ARG A 333 -19.11 27.39 -4.36
CA ARG A 333 -19.19 28.06 -5.66
C ARG A 333 -19.55 27.09 -6.78
N THR A 334 -18.99 25.87 -6.79
CA THR A 334 -19.38 24.81 -7.73
C THR A 334 -20.87 24.49 -7.59
N ALA A 335 -21.38 24.32 -6.38
CA ALA A 335 -22.80 24.07 -6.13
C ALA A 335 -23.70 25.24 -6.61
N ALA A 336 -23.28 26.49 -6.34
CA ALA A 336 -23.99 27.67 -6.82
C ALA A 336 -24.02 27.76 -8.36
N LEU A 337 -22.92 27.39 -9.04
CA LEU A 337 -22.84 27.36 -10.50
C LEU A 337 -23.73 26.26 -11.11
N VAL A 338 -23.80 25.07 -10.49
CA VAL A 338 -24.77 24.03 -10.91
C VAL A 338 -26.20 24.59 -10.84
N ALA A 339 -26.55 25.22 -9.72
CA ALA A 339 -27.89 25.77 -9.54
C ALA A 339 -28.18 26.87 -10.58
N ALA A 340 -27.24 27.79 -10.81
CA ALA A 340 -27.39 28.88 -11.77
C ALA A 340 -27.46 28.38 -13.23
N LEU A 341 -26.69 27.35 -13.59
CA LEU A 341 -26.73 26.73 -14.92
C LEU A 341 -28.13 26.19 -15.27
N VAL A 342 -28.80 25.58 -14.30
CA VAL A 342 -30.10 24.91 -14.51
C VAL A 342 -31.28 25.86 -14.28
N ALA A 343 -31.19 26.76 -13.30
CA ALA A 343 -32.32 27.61 -12.90
C ALA A 343 -32.47 28.89 -13.72
N ASP A 344 -31.38 29.42 -14.29
CA ASP A 344 -31.37 30.70 -14.99
C ASP A 344 -30.62 30.59 -16.34
N PRO A 345 -31.30 30.23 -17.45
CA PRO A 345 -30.67 30.11 -18.76
C PRO A 345 -30.02 31.40 -19.28
N ASP A 346 -30.54 32.57 -18.89
CA ASP A 346 -30.01 33.87 -19.33
C ASP A 346 -28.94 34.44 -18.37
N GLY A 347 -28.65 33.73 -17.27
CA GLY A 347 -27.70 34.14 -16.23
C GLY A 347 -26.22 33.95 -16.60
N SER A 348 -25.33 34.55 -15.81
CA SER A 348 -23.87 34.61 -16.05
C SER A 348 -23.09 33.31 -15.80
N ALA A 349 -23.75 32.20 -15.45
CA ALA A 349 -23.09 30.99 -14.96
C ALA A 349 -22.01 30.46 -15.92
N VAL A 350 -22.25 30.48 -17.23
CA VAL A 350 -21.28 30.02 -18.25
C VAL A 350 -20.10 30.98 -18.39
N ALA A 351 -20.33 32.29 -18.31
CA ALA A 351 -19.24 33.27 -18.29
C ALA A 351 -18.38 33.11 -17.02
N ASP A 352 -19.00 32.81 -15.88
CA ASP A 352 -18.30 32.52 -14.63
C ASP A 352 -17.48 31.23 -14.73
N LEU A 353 -18.00 30.18 -15.38
CA LEU A 353 -17.24 28.96 -15.68
C LEU A 353 -16.04 29.24 -16.58
N ALA A 354 -16.24 30.01 -17.66
CA ALA A 354 -15.19 30.39 -18.60
C ALA A 354 -14.07 31.19 -17.90
N ALA A 355 -14.42 32.06 -16.97
CA ALA A 355 -13.46 32.82 -16.15
C ALA A 355 -12.60 31.93 -15.24
N HIS A 356 -13.04 30.71 -14.93
CA HIS A 356 -12.29 29.71 -14.16
C HIS A 356 -11.55 28.69 -15.05
N GLY A 357 -11.47 28.93 -16.36
CA GLY A 357 -10.77 28.05 -17.29
C GLY A 357 -11.54 26.79 -17.69
N ILE A 358 -12.85 26.77 -17.48
CA ILE A 358 -13.72 25.68 -17.92
C ILE A 358 -14.18 25.97 -19.34
N ALA A 359 -13.98 25.02 -20.27
CA ALA A 359 -14.44 25.15 -21.66
C ALA A 359 -15.57 24.18 -22.02
N PHE A 360 -15.80 23.16 -21.20
CA PHE A 360 -16.75 22.10 -21.50
C PHE A 360 -17.66 21.84 -20.31
N VAL A 361 -18.91 21.51 -20.60
CA VAL A 361 -19.89 21.05 -19.61
C VAL A 361 -20.39 19.68 -20.06
N VAL A 362 -20.35 18.71 -19.15
CA VAL A 362 -20.83 17.34 -19.39
C VAL A 362 -21.94 17.03 -18.39
N LEU A 363 -23.09 16.61 -18.90
CA LEU A 363 -24.17 16.05 -18.10
C LEU A 363 -24.14 14.53 -18.25
N GLY A 364 -23.60 13.86 -17.23
CA GLY A 364 -23.53 12.41 -17.18
C GLY A 364 -24.90 11.78 -16.94
N GLU A 365 -25.00 10.48 -17.22
CA GLU A 365 -26.24 9.71 -17.02
C GLU A 365 -26.67 9.71 -15.53
N GLY A 366 -25.71 9.63 -14.60
CA GLY A 366 -25.95 9.58 -13.17
C GLY A 366 -26.57 8.25 -12.71
N ALA A 367 -27.27 8.28 -11.58
CA ALA A 367 -27.99 7.11 -11.05
C ALA A 367 -29.21 6.75 -11.90
N ASP A 368 -29.55 5.45 -11.99
CA ASP A 368 -30.80 5.00 -12.64
C ASP A 368 -31.98 5.11 -11.66
N SER A 369 -32.61 6.29 -11.64
CA SER A 369 -33.80 6.57 -10.84
C SER A 369 -34.70 7.60 -11.54
N ASP A 370 -35.98 7.65 -11.15
CA ASP A 370 -36.92 8.62 -11.71
C ASP A 370 -36.53 10.07 -11.35
N ALA A 371 -36.02 10.29 -10.13
CA ALA A 371 -35.56 11.61 -9.69
C ALA A 371 -34.33 12.08 -10.48
N ALA A 372 -33.34 11.20 -10.68
CA ALA A 372 -32.17 11.50 -11.51
C ALA A 372 -32.55 11.79 -12.95
N ARG A 373 -33.49 11.02 -13.53
CA ARG A 373 -33.98 11.20 -14.89
C ARG A 373 -34.73 12.52 -15.06
N ALA A 374 -35.57 12.88 -14.09
CA ALA A 374 -36.28 14.15 -14.08
C ALA A 374 -35.30 15.34 -14.04
N PHE A 375 -34.30 15.28 -13.16
CA PHE A 375 -33.25 16.31 -13.12
C PHE A 375 -32.52 16.42 -14.45
N ARG A 376 -32.12 15.29 -15.05
CA ARG A 376 -31.38 15.25 -16.32
C ARG A 376 -32.15 15.95 -17.44
N LEU A 377 -33.45 15.67 -17.58
CA LEU A 377 -34.31 16.30 -18.58
C LEU A 377 -34.42 17.82 -18.39
N VAL A 378 -34.55 18.27 -17.14
CA VAL A 378 -34.61 19.71 -16.81
C VAL A 378 -33.28 20.38 -17.11
N ALA A 379 -32.16 19.78 -16.67
CA ALA A 379 -30.82 20.31 -16.91
C ALA A 379 -30.48 20.34 -18.41
N GLU A 380 -30.80 19.29 -19.15
CA GLU A 380 -30.61 19.24 -20.61
C GLU A 380 -31.39 20.35 -21.32
N THR A 381 -32.66 20.54 -20.95
CA THR A 381 -33.50 21.60 -21.53
C THR A 381 -32.91 22.99 -21.22
N ALA A 382 -32.45 23.23 -19.99
CA ALA A 382 -31.85 24.50 -19.59
C ALA A 382 -30.53 24.78 -20.32
N LEU A 383 -29.67 23.76 -20.46
CA LEU A 383 -28.39 23.89 -21.17
C LEU A 383 -28.57 24.08 -22.69
N ASP A 384 -29.59 23.45 -23.29
CA ASP A 384 -29.88 23.62 -24.72
C ASP A 384 -30.49 25.00 -25.06
N GLN A 385 -31.09 25.68 -24.09
CA GLN A 385 -31.65 27.03 -24.27
C GLN A 385 -30.59 28.15 -24.19
N ARG A 386 -29.38 27.82 -23.73
CA ARG A 386 -28.30 28.79 -23.51
C ARG A 386 -27.58 29.15 -24.80
N ALA A 387 -27.51 30.45 -25.12
CA ALA A 387 -26.82 30.95 -26.32
C ALA A 387 -25.28 30.91 -26.20
N ASP A 388 -24.76 30.83 -24.97
CA ASP A 388 -23.32 30.77 -24.66
C ASP A 388 -22.76 29.32 -24.64
N LEU A 389 -23.61 28.34 -24.92
CA LEU A 389 -23.26 26.92 -25.08
C LEU A 389 -23.55 26.42 -26.49
N GLU A 390 -22.60 25.69 -27.04
CA GLU A 390 -22.74 24.95 -28.29
C GLU A 390 -22.88 23.45 -27.98
N VAL A 391 -23.95 22.82 -28.46
CA VAL A 391 -24.17 21.39 -28.30
C VAL A 391 -23.18 20.62 -29.17
N VAL A 392 -22.29 19.85 -28.55
CA VAL A 392 -21.38 18.94 -29.28
C VAL A 392 -22.10 17.64 -29.62
N GLY A 393 -22.89 17.11 -28.67
CA GLY A 393 -23.77 15.96 -28.88
C GLY A 393 -23.74 14.94 -27.74
N GLU A 394 -24.42 13.82 -27.97
CA GLU A 394 -24.47 12.69 -27.04
C GLU A 394 -23.18 11.87 -27.11
N THR A 395 -22.65 11.47 -25.95
CA THR A 395 -21.40 10.72 -25.86
C THR A 395 -21.56 9.51 -24.95
N ALA A 396 -20.61 8.59 -24.97
CA ALA A 396 -20.60 7.44 -24.05
C ALA A 396 -20.48 7.84 -22.55
N LYS A 397 -20.22 9.13 -22.25
CA LYS A 397 -20.14 9.68 -20.89
C LYS A 397 -21.27 10.67 -20.58
N GLY A 398 -22.29 10.73 -21.44
CA GLY A 398 -23.42 11.68 -21.36
C GLY A 398 -23.34 12.79 -22.41
N LYS A 399 -24.22 13.77 -22.30
CA LYS A 399 -24.34 14.87 -23.27
C LYS A 399 -23.28 15.95 -23.00
N LEU A 400 -22.70 16.48 -24.07
CA LEU A 400 -21.56 17.41 -24.02
C LEU A 400 -21.92 18.75 -24.68
N TRP A 401 -21.56 19.83 -23.99
CA TRP A 401 -21.62 21.20 -24.49
C TRP A 401 -20.24 21.85 -24.42
N ARG A 402 -19.96 22.71 -25.40
CA ARG A 402 -18.76 23.55 -25.48
C ARG A 402 -19.15 25.00 -25.18
N ILE A 403 -18.35 25.68 -24.38
CA ILE A 403 -18.49 27.11 -24.13
C ILE A 403 -17.95 27.88 -25.35
N THR A 404 -18.75 28.80 -25.88
CA THR A 404 -18.41 29.56 -27.09
C THR A 404 -17.59 30.82 -26.81
N GLY A 405 -17.66 31.33 -25.57
CA GLY A 405 -16.92 32.51 -25.12
C GLY A 405 -15.42 32.27 -24.95
N THR A 406 -14.69 33.36 -24.64
CA THR A 406 -13.26 33.29 -24.31
C THR A 406 -13.06 32.66 -22.94
N VAL A 407 -12.36 31.53 -22.91
CA VAL A 407 -12.01 30.80 -21.68
C VAL A 407 -10.69 31.36 -21.15
N ALA A 408 -10.66 31.70 -19.86
CA ALA A 408 -9.46 32.19 -19.20
C ALA A 408 -8.43 31.06 -19.03
N ASP A 409 -7.14 31.40 -19.10
CA ASP A 409 -6.10 30.42 -18.78
C ASP A 409 -6.15 30.05 -17.30
N ARG A 410 -5.79 28.79 -17.02
CA ARG A 410 -5.62 28.30 -15.66
C ARG A 410 -4.65 29.22 -14.90
N PRO A 411 -5.06 29.81 -13.77
CA PRO A 411 -4.13 30.59 -12.95
C PRO A 411 -3.00 29.69 -12.44
N ASP A 412 -1.76 30.14 -12.59
CA ASP A 412 -0.57 29.46 -12.07
C ASP A 412 -0.64 29.39 -10.54
N ALA A 413 -1.01 28.21 -10.03
CA ALA A 413 -1.13 27.98 -8.59
C ALA A 413 0.27 27.98 -7.95
N HIS A 414 0.61 29.09 -7.27
CA HIS A 414 1.61 29.20 -6.20
C HIS A 414 2.96 28.50 -6.43
N ALA A 415 3.63 28.81 -7.54
CA ALA A 415 5.00 28.35 -7.80
C ALA A 415 6.02 28.81 -6.74
N GLY A 416 5.73 29.88 -5.97
CA GLY A 416 6.71 30.58 -5.12
C GLY A 416 7.35 29.76 -3.99
N ASP A 417 6.58 28.87 -3.34
CA ASP A 417 7.06 28.07 -2.19
C ASP A 417 7.01 26.55 -2.42
N ALA A 418 6.25 26.09 -3.42
CA ALA A 418 6.14 24.67 -3.76
C ALA A 418 7.51 24.07 -4.13
N TRP A 419 8.36 24.83 -4.83
CA TRP A 419 9.70 24.38 -5.23
C TRP A 419 10.63 24.14 -4.03
N ARG A 420 10.49 24.91 -2.94
CA ARG A 420 11.31 24.73 -1.73
C ARG A 420 10.96 23.42 -1.04
N THR A 421 9.67 23.16 -0.91
CA THR A 421 9.16 21.90 -0.36
C THR A 421 9.59 20.74 -1.24
N ALA A 422 9.42 20.85 -2.55
CA ALA A 422 9.86 19.85 -3.52
C ALA A 422 11.38 19.59 -3.43
N LEU A 423 12.20 20.63 -3.27
CA LEU A 423 13.65 20.49 -3.15
C LEU A 423 14.04 19.72 -1.88
N VAL A 424 13.40 20.02 -0.73
CA VAL A 424 13.65 19.31 0.53
C VAL A 424 13.23 17.84 0.43
N GLN A 425 12.05 17.56 -0.13
CA GLN A 425 11.55 16.21 -0.35
C GLN A 425 12.47 15.43 -1.32
N ALA A 426 12.84 16.05 -2.44
CA ALA A 426 13.77 15.47 -3.41
C ALA A 426 15.14 15.19 -2.78
N GLY A 427 15.67 16.11 -1.97
CA GLY A 427 16.91 15.92 -1.22
C GLY A 427 16.87 14.71 -0.29
N ALA A 428 15.78 14.51 0.44
CA ALA A 428 15.60 13.34 1.31
C ALA A 428 15.51 12.03 0.52
N VAL A 429 14.77 12.02 -0.61
CA VAL A 429 14.68 10.86 -1.51
C VAL A 429 16.03 10.53 -2.13
N ILE A 430 16.76 11.53 -2.63
CA ILE A 430 18.12 11.38 -3.18
C ILE A 430 19.07 10.82 -2.12
N ALA A 431 19.03 11.35 -0.89
CA ALA A 431 19.85 10.85 0.21
C ALA A 431 19.54 9.36 0.50
N ALA A 432 18.27 8.98 0.53
CA ALA A 432 17.87 7.58 0.73
C ALA A 432 18.31 6.67 -0.42
N LEU A 433 18.23 7.15 -1.67
CA LEU A 433 18.71 6.43 -2.87
C LEU A 433 20.22 6.22 -2.85
N LEU A 434 20.99 7.27 -2.53
CA LEU A 434 22.44 7.18 -2.38
C LEU A 434 22.82 6.19 -1.28
N LEU A 435 22.06 6.19 -0.18
CA LEU A 435 22.27 5.25 0.92
C LEU A 435 21.97 3.80 0.51
N ALA A 436 20.96 3.60 -0.34
CA ALA A 436 20.53 2.29 -0.84
C ALA A 436 21.57 1.63 -1.76
N LEU A 437 22.40 2.43 -2.45
CA LEU A 437 23.44 1.93 -3.33
C LEU A 437 24.53 1.16 -2.56
N PRO A 438 24.76 -0.13 -2.86
CA PRO A 438 25.77 -0.91 -2.16
C PRO A 438 27.18 -0.46 -2.57
N THR A 439 27.99 -0.06 -1.59
CA THR A 439 29.42 0.20 -1.80
C THR A 439 30.25 -1.08 -1.68
N ARG A 440 31.45 -1.12 -2.28
CA ARG A 440 32.36 -2.28 -2.21
C ARG A 440 32.60 -2.78 -0.78
N ARG A 441 32.85 -1.85 0.15
CA ARG A 441 33.04 -2.16 1.59
C ARG A 441 31.79 -2.80 2.21
N SER A 442 30.59 -2.31 1.87
CA SER A 442 29.34 -2.87 2.38
C SER A 442 29.10 -4.32 1.92
N LEU A 443 29.50 -4.66 0.69
CA LEU A 443 29.39 -6.01 0.15
C LEU A 443 30.36 -6.97 0.84
N GLU A 444 31.58 -6.53 1.14
CA GLU A 444 32.57 -7.34 1.88
C GLU A 444 32.11 -7.63 3.31
N GLU A 445 31.55 -6.64 4.00
CA GLU A 445 30.97 -6.83 5.33
C GLU A 445 29.74 -7.77 5.30
N ALA A 446 28.89 -7.64 4.28
CA ALA A 446 27.71 -8.49 4.12
C ALA A 446 28.10 -9.97 3.92
N ARG A 447 29.17 -10.25 3.15
CA ARG A 447 29.69 -11.62 2.96
C ARG A 447 30.21 -12.26 4.25
N ARG A 448 30.68 -11.45 5.21
CA ARG A 448 31.20 -11.94 6.50
C ARG A 448 30.11 -12.28 7.51
N ARG A 449 28.84 -11.88 7.27
CA ARG A 449 27.72 -12.13 8.19
C ARG A 449 26.84 -13.28 7.70
N SER A 450 26.27 -14.03 8.64
CA SER A 450 25.29 -15.07 8.30
C SER A 450 24.06 -14.45 7.65
N ARG A 451 23.60 -15.05 6.56
CA ARG A 451 22.37 -14.66 5.85
C ARG A 451 21.10 -14.95 6.66
N VAL A 452 21.19 -15.78 7.71
CA VAL A 452 20.05 -16.11 8.57
C VAL A 452 19.83 -15.01 9.62
N VAL A 453 18.59 -14.52 9.75
CA VAL A 453 18.19 -13.53 10.75
C VAL A 453 17.97 -14.22 12.11
N GLY A 454 18.54 -13.68 13.18
CA GLY A 454 18.39 -14.21 14.55
C GLY A 454 19.30 -15.39 14.91
N ARG A 455 20.21 -15.83 14.04
CA ARG A 455 21.22 -16.84 14.39
C ARG A 455 22.40 -16.16 15.08
N SER A 456 22.53 -16.31 16.39
CA SER A 456 23.72 -15.90 17.14
C SER A 456 24.93 -16.65 16.56
N GLY A 457 25.94 -15.89 16.12
CA GLY A 457 27.15 -16.42 15.48
C GLY A 457 27.98 -17.27 16.43
N ARG A 458 27.56 -18.50 16.70
CA ARG A 458 28.31 -19.46 17.49
C ARG A 458 28.27 -20.82 16.82
N THR A 459 28.79 -20.88 15.59
CA THR A 459 29.17 -22.15 14.93
C THR A 459 30.09 -21.87 13.75
N ARG A 460 31.35 -21.58 14.08
CA ARG A 460 32.51 -21.99 13.28
C ARG A 460 33.72 -22.07 14.21
N ARG A 461 33.73 -23.09 15.08
CA ARG A 461 35.02 -23.71 15.40
C ARG A 461 35.43 -24.39 14.10
N SER A 462 36.35 -23.78 13.37
CA SER A 462 37.04 -24.46 12.28
C SER A 462 37.54 -25.81 12.82
N PRO A 463 37.38 -26.92 12.08
CA PRO A 463 38.06 -28.16 12.44
C PRO A 463 39.54 -27.81 12.57
N ARG A 464 40.12 -28.01 13.75
CA ARG A 464 41.58 -28.02 13.89
C ARG A 464 42.06 -29.03 12.84
N PRO A 465 43.01 -28.67 11.95
CA PRO A 465 43.59 -29.67 11.08
C PRO A 465 44.16 -30.80 11.95
N PRO A 466 44.04 -32.07 11.54
CA PRO A 466 44.58 -33.18 12.30
C PRO A 466 46.08 -32.91 12.52
N ARG A 467 46.51 -32.96 13.79
CA ARG A 467 47.93 -32.98 14.11
C ARG A 467 48.52 -34.22 13.47
N HIS A 468 49.31 -34.04 12.41
CA HIS A 468 50.14 -35.10 11.86
C HIS A 468 51.07 -35.63 12.97
N PRO A 469 51.06 -36.94 13.30
CA PRO A 469 52.08 -37.53 14.14
C PRO A 469 53.28 -37.85 13.24
N ALA A 470 54.15 -36.88 13.00
CA ALA A 470 55.38 -37.12 12.26
C ALA A 470 56.49 -36.17 12.70
N ARG A 471 57.10 -36.45 13.87
CA ARG A 471 58.55 -36.31 14.08
C ARG A 471 58.98 -36.90 15.44
N ARG A 472 59.11 -38.22 15.48
CA ARG A 472 59.90 -38.95 16.49
C ARG A 472 60.66 -40.09 15.81
N VAL A 473 61.38 -39.80 14.73
CA VAL A 473 62.44 -40.65 14.18
C VAL A 473 63.43 -39.74 13.45
N ALA A 474 64.24 -38.98 14.18
CA ALA A 474 65.42 -38.30 13.66
C ALA A 474 66.35 -37.87 14.81
N GLU A 475 66.52 -38.72 15.81
CA GLU A 475 67.47 -38.48 16.91
C GLU A 475 68.06 -39.81 17.44
N ALA A 476 68.17 -40.81 16.56
CA ALA A 476 68.82 -42.10 16.84
C ALA A 476 69.82 -42.49 15.72
N THR A 477 70.33 -41.52 14.97
CA THR A 477 71.35 -41.76 13.93
C THR A 477 72.33 -40.58 13.93
N THR A 478 72.99 -40.37 15.06
CA THR A 478 74.19 -39.52 15.18
C THR A 478 75.05 -39.95 16.37
N ALA A 479 75.19 -41.27 16.56
CA ALA A 479 76.04 -41.84 17.60
C ALA A 479 76.60 -43.20 17.17
N THR A 480 77.14 -43.32 15.96
CA THR A 480 78.11 -44.37 15.62
C THR A 480 78.79 -44.01 14.30
N THR A 481 80.11 -44.16 14.25
CA THR A 481 81.04 -43.91 13.12
C THR A 481 81.82 -42.60 13.21
N THR A 482 82.77 -42.56 14.15
CA THR A 482 84.10 -41.94 13.94
C THR A 482 85.02 -42.44 15.04
N ASP A 483 85.60 -43.62 14.83
CA ASP A 483 86.82 -44.06 15.50
C ASP A 483 87.54 -45.07 14.59
N ARG A 484 88.88 -45.02 14.57
CA ARG A 484 89.88 -45.48 13.57
C ARG A 484 90.13 -44.52 12.40
N ASP A 485 91.34 -44.03 12.14
CA ASP A 485 92.69 -44.36 12.63
C ASP A 485 93.55 -43.08 12.53
N ASP A 486 94.40 -42.84 13.54
CA ASP A 486 95.79 -42.42 13.32
C ASP A 486 96.58 -42.56 14.63
N ALA A 487 97.37 -43.63 14.70
CA ALA A 487 98.65 -43.64 15.41
C ALA A 487 99.59 -42.68 14.66
N GLY A 488 100.40 -41.81 15.23
CA GLY A 488 101.15 -41.84 16.48
C GLY A 488 102.57 -41.41 16.11
N GLU A 489 103.21 -40.52 16.87
CA GLU A 489 104.67 -40.40 16.93
C GLU A 489 105.05 -39.53 18.13
N SER A 490 105.85 -40.14 19.01
CA SER A 490 107.13 -39.57 19.44
C SER A 490 108.04 -39.37 18.24
#